data_AF-A0A3K0PFH3-F1
#
_entry.id   AF-A0A3K0PFH3-F1
#
_cell.length_a   1.000
_cell.length_b   1.000
_cell.length_c   1.000
_cell.angle_alpha   90.00
_cell.angle_beta   90.00
_cell.angle_gamma   90.00
#
_symmetry.space_group_name_H-M   'P 1'
#
loop_
_entity.id
_entity.type
_entity.pdbx_description
1 polymer ?
#
loop_
_entity_poly.entity_id
_entity_poly.type
_entity_poly.pdbx_seq_one_letter_code
_entity_poly.pdbx_strand_id
1 'polypeptide(L)'
;MLLSLINKKLKYLLIIISMMGSGCVIQSPYHSSDPVDQALKVCGLGYSSEAAMLYRGAYQMTNKQASAEFESKFSQNLETQMTSMFKSFKPSDGGSMKIVSEQINESRDCVLSQINSYREPSRSDLVSQCITDLKKRVGDTGNGYPYVRDWTVLESDPRNSKNNLVVGFIFSQGGSNIPGKIICKIKNNKYDDLISSE
;
A
#
# COMPACT_ATOMS: atom_id res chain seq x y z
N MET A 1 -46.87 28.86 31.97
CA MET A 1 -46.55 29.04 30.53
C MET A 1 -45.05 29.15 30.23
N LEU A 2 -44.19 29.58 31.17
CA LEU A 2 -42.74 29.72 30.94
C LEU A 2 -41.94 28.40 30.80
N LEU A 3 -42.32 27.31 31.47
CA LEU A 3 -41.56 26.03 31.41
C LEU A 3 -41.65 25.33 30.04
N SER A 4 -42.73 25.55 29.29
CA SER A 4 -42.93 24.97 27.95
C SER A 4 -41.98 25.59 26.90
N LEU A 5 -41.68 26.88 27.04
CA LEU A 5 -40.80 27.63 26.14
C LEU A 5 -39.32 27.26 26.32
N ILE A 6 -38.89 26.97 27.54
CA ILE A 6 -37.49 26.60 27.85
C ILE A 6 -37.17 25.21 27.25
N ASN A 7 -38.09 24.24 27.37
CA ASN A 7 -37.91 22.90 26.79
C ASN A 7 -37.92 22.89 25.25
N LYS A 8 -38.64 23.82 24.60
CA LYS A 8 -38.61 23.97 23.13
C LYS A 8 -37.29 24.56 22.65
N LYS A 9 -36.73 25.55 23.36
CA LYS A 9 -35.43 26.16 23.00
C LYS A 9 -34.25 25.21 23.24
N LEU A 10 -34.29 24.40 24.31
CA LEU A 10 -33.24 23.42 24.60
C LEU A 10 -33.24 22.25 23.59
N LYS A 11 -34.41 21.80 23.13
CA LYS A 11 -34.53 20.79 22.05
C LYS A 11 -34.04 21.30 20.70
N TYR A 12 -34.26 22.58 20.37
CA TYR A 12 -33.74 23.17 19.13
C TYR A 12 -32.21 23.34 19.16
N LEU A 13 -31.63 23.65 20.32
CA LEU A 13 -30.17 23.77 20.47
C LEU A 13 -29.46 22.42 20.29
N LEU A 14 -30.06 21.32 20.74
CA LEU A 14 -29.51 19.96 20.60
C LEU A 14 -29.58 19.42 19.16
N ILE A 15 -30.53 19.88 18.33
CA ILE A 15 -30.64 19.47 16.93
C ILE A 15 -29.63 20.21 16.04
N ILE A 16 -29.23 21.43 16.38
CA ILE A 16 -28.23 22.21 15.62
C ILE A 16 -26.82 21.63 15.79
N ILE A 17 -26.50 21.05 16.95
CA ILE A 17 -25.18 20.46 17.21
C ILE A 17 -25.00 19.11 16.47
N SER A 18 -26.09 18.46 16.05
CA SER A 18 -26.07 17.19 15.30
C SER A 18 -25.70 17.34 13.81
N MET A 19 -25.63 18.56 13.26
CA MET A 19 -25.33 18.77 11.83
C MET A 19 -23.94 19.36 11.54
N MET A 20 -23.06 19.44 12.56
CA MET A 20 -21.64 19.76 12.37
C MET A 20 -20.73 18.53 12.47
N GLY A 21 -21.26 17.34 12.13
CA GLY A 21 -20.51 16.08 12.02
C GLY A 21 -20.17 15.64 10.60
N SER A 22 -20.66 16.36 9.57
CA SER A 22 -20.27 16.17 8.17
C SER A 22 -19.43 17.35 7.72
N GLY A 23 -18.27 17.50 8.37
CA GLY A 23 -17.14 18.12 7.70
C GLY A 23 -16.80 17.23 6.50
N CYS A 24 -17.34 17.58 5.33
CA CYS A 24 -16.61 17.34 4.09
C CYS A 24 -15.27 18.03 4.28
N VAL A 25 -14.27 17.27 4.72
CA VAL A 25 -12.88 17.70 4.63
C VAL A 25 -12.69 17.90 3.14
N ILE A 26 -12.67 19.17 2.71
CA ILE A 26 -12.08 19.54 1.43
C ILE A 26 -10.60 19.23 1.60
N GLN A 27 -10.26 17.96 1.43
CA GLN A 27 -8.89 17.50 1.31
C GLN A 27 -8.42 18.08 -0.02
N SER A 28 -7.71 19.21 0.08
CA SER A 28 -6.83 19.68 -0.98
C SER A 28 -6.11 18.46 -1.60
N PRO A 29 -6.05 18.31 -2.93
CA PRO A 29 -5.52 17.10 -3.57
C PRO A 29 -4.00 16.92 -3.39
N TYR A 30 -3.34 17.74 -2.56
CA TYR A 30 -1.91 17.72 -2.31
C TYR A 30 -1.62 17.76 -0.81
N HIS A 31 -1.96 16.68 -0.11
CA HIS A 31 -1.22 16.26 1.08
C HIS A 31 -0.78 14.82 0.83
N SER A 32 0.46 14.66 0.36
CA SER A 32 1.20 13.40 0.47
C SER A 32 1.29 13.10 1.97
N SER A 33 0.30 12.40 2.49
CA SER A 33 0.34 11.86 3.85
C SER A 33 1.15 10.59 3.75
N ASP A 34 2.23 10.51 4.54
CA ASP A 34 3.11 9.35 4.61
C ASP A 34 2.24 8.07 4.71
N PRO A 35 2.44 7.06 3.84
CA PRO A 35 1.71 5.79 3.90
C PRO A 35 1.69 5.17 5.30
N VAL A 36 2.75 5.38 6.07
CA VAL A 36 2.83 4.93 7.47
C VAL A 36 1.88 5.74 8.35
N ASP A 37 1.84 7.06 8.24
CA ASP A 37 0.96 7.90 9.06
C ASP A 37 -0.53 7.60 8.79
N GLN A 38 -0.89 7.34 7.53
CA GLN A 38 -2.24 6.90 7.19
C GLN A 38 -2.55 5.52 7.80
N ALA A 39 -1.62 4.58 7.68
CA ALA A 39 -1.76 3.24 8.23
C ALA A 39 -1.92 3.25 9.76
N LEU A 40 -1.07 3.98 10.48
CA LEU A 40 -1.12 4.10 11.93
C LEU A 40 -2.47 4.66 12.38
N LYS A 41 -2.97 5.70 11.71
CA LYS A 41 -4.29 6.29 11.99
C LYS A 41 -5.41 5.26 11.84
N VAL A 42 -5.44 4.54 10.74
CA VAL A 42 -6.48 3.55 10.43
C VAL A 42 -6.42 2.38 11.42
N CYS A 43 -5.22 1.96 11.80
CA CYS A 43 -5.00 0.84 12.70
C CYS A 43 -5.07 1.20 14.20
N GLY A 44 -5.54 2.41 14.54
CA GLY A 44 -5.74 2.83 15.93
C GLY A 44 -4.46 3.09 16.72
N LEU A 45 -3.32 3.24 16.03
CA LEU A 45 -2.04 3.58 16.63
C LEU A 45 -1.88 5.10 16.63
N GLY A 46 -1.74 5.70 17.82
CA GLY A 46 -1.42 7.12 17.94
C GLY A 46 -0.10 7.46 17.25
N TYR A 47 -0.04 8.60 16.56
CA TYR A 47 1.10 9.04 15.73
C TYR A 47 2.43 9.20 16.47
N SER A 48 2.40 9.29 17.80
CA SER A 48 3.53 9.59 18.69
C SER A 48 3.98 8.41 19.56
N SER A 49 3.56 7.17 19.28
CA SER A 49 4.02 6.00 20.02
C SER A 49 5.39 5.51 19.54
N GLU A 50 6.14 4.83 20.40
CA GLU A 50 7.39 4.15 20.04
C GLU A 50 7.16 3.12 18.91
N ALA A 51 5.98 2.49 18.87
CA ALA A 51 5.55 1.63 17.77
C ALA A 51 5.49 2.40 16.43
N ALA A 52 4.99 3.65 16.42
CA ALA A 52 4.97 4.48 15.22
C ALA A 52 6.37 4.75 14.66
N MET A 53 7.36 5.00 15.53
CA MET A 53 8.76 5.18 15.11
C MET A 53 9.35 3.91 14.49
N LEU A 54 9.04 2.74 15.06
CA LEU A 54 9.49 1.45 14.54
C LEU A 54 8.90 1.16 13.16
N TYR A 55 7.60 1.39 12.95
CA TYR A 55 6.97 1.24 11.64
C TYR A 55 7.53 2.22 10.59
N ARG A 56 7.76 3.49 10.96
CA ARG A 56 8.40 4.46 10.05
C ARG A 56 9.81 4.02 9.67
N GLY A 57 10.62 3.57 10.63
CA GLY A 57 11.97 3.06 10.37
C GLY A 57 11.97 1.83 9.47
N ALA A 58 11.08 0.87 9.74
CA ALA A 58 10.92 -0.31 8.90
C ALA A 58 10.53 0.05 7.45
N TYR A 59 9.58 0.98 7.29
CA TYR A 59 9.12 1.47 5.99
C TYR A 59 10.22 2.17 5.19
N GLN A 60 10.98 3.07 5.82
CA GLN A 60 12.08 3.78 5.16
C GLN A 60 13.13 2.83 4.58
N MET A 61 13.34 1.68 5.21
CA MET A 61 14.26 0.64 4.74
C MET A 61 13.65 -0.27 3.65
N THR A 62 12.32 -0.27 3.49
CA THR A 62 11.61 -1.18 2.58
C THR A 62 10.85 -0.53 1.43
N ASN A 63 10.61 0.78 1.47
CA ASN A 63 9.77 1.46 0.49
C ASN A 63 10.26 1.36 -0.97
N LYS A 64 11.51 0.95 -1.19
CA LYS A 64 12.09 0.70 -2.52
C LYS A 64 11.89 -0.73 -3.03
N GLN A 65 11.39 -1.65 -2.20
CA GLN A 65 11.22 -3.05 -2.56
C GLN A 65 9.94 -3.29 -3.38
N ALA A 66 9.96 -4.34 -4.20
CA ALA A 66 8.78 -4.80 -4.94
C ALA A 66 7.71 -5.38 -4.00
N SER A 67 6.42 -5.36 -4.35
CA SER A 67 5.31 -5.85 -3.49
C SER A 67 5.55 -7.27 -3.02
N ALA A 68 6.02 -8.14 -3.92
CA ALA A 68 6.26 -9.55 -3.62
C ALA A 68 7.27 -9.74 -2.48
N GLU A 69 8.21 -8.81 -2.31
CA GLU A 69 9.22 -8.83 -1.25
C GLU A 69 8.93 -7.82 -0.14
N PHE A 70 7.99 -6.91 -0.36
CA PHE A 70 7.73 -5.79 0.53
C PHE A 70 7.32 -6.27 1.91
N GLU A 71 6.34 -7.17 1.99
CA GLU A 71 5.82 -7.70 3.25
C GLU A 71 6.89 -8.43 4.07
N SER A 72 7.66 -9.33 3.44
CA SER A 72 8.69 -10.10 4.13
C SER A 72 9.85 -9.21 4.59
N LYS A 73 10.29 -8.27 3.75
CA LYS A 73 11.35 -7.31 4.10
C LYS A 73 10.89 -6.30 5.15
N PHE A 74 9.64 -5.85 5.08
CA PHE A 74 9.07 -4.91 6.04
C PHE A 74 9.03 -5.56 7.41
N SER A 75 8.52 -6.78 7.47
CA SER A 75 8.53 -7.66 8.63
C SER A 75 9.93 -7.83 9.24
N GLN A 76 10.91 -8.19 8.42
CA GLN A 76 12.29 -8.37 8.87
C GLN A 76 12.91 -7.08 9.42
N ASN A 77 12.68 -5.95 8.76
CA ASN A 77 13.19 -4.66 9.19
C ASN A 77 12.50 -4.19 10.47
N LEU A 78 11.20 -4.43 10.63
CA LEU A 78 10.46 -4.14 11.86
C LEU A 78 11.02 -4.94 13.05
N GLU A 79 11.27 -6.24 12.87
CA GLU A 79 11.88 -7.09 13.90
C GLU A 79 13.30 -6.65 14.27
N THR A 80 14.09 -6.22 13.29
CA THR A 80 15.43 -5.67 13.50
C THR A 80 15.36 -4.37 14.32
N GLN A 81 14.45 -3.47 13.98
CA GLN A 81 14.24 -2.21 14.70
C GLN A 81 13.77 -2.45 16.14
N MET A 82 12.82 -3.38 16.34
CA MET A 82 12.38 -3.81 17.67
C MET A 82 13.55 -4.33 18.52
N THR A 83 14.35 -5.23 17.95
CA THR A 83 15.50 -5.82 18.65
C THR A 83 16.56 -4.77 19.01
N SER A 84 16.83 -3.82 18.11
CA SER A 84 17.76 -2.72 18.34
C SER A 84 17.27 -1.81 19.48
N MET A 85 15.98 -1.47 19.46
CA MET A 85 15.33 -0.67 20.48
C MET A 85 15.35 -1.39 21.84
N PHE A 86 14.99 -2.67 21.91
CA PHE A 86 15.02 -3.42 23.18
C PHE A 86 16.42 -3.56 23.78
N LYS A 87 17.47 -3.60 22.96
CA LYS A 87 18.86 -3.61 23.45
C LYS A 87 19.33 -2.26 24.01
N SER A 88 18.71 -1.15 23.60
CA SER A 88 19.09 0.19 24.08
C SER A 88 18.40 0.59 25.39
N PHE A 89 17.32 -0.10 25.80
CA PHE A 89 16.69 0.10 27.10
C PHE A 89 17.36 -0.71 28.20
N LYS A 90 17.62 -0.07 29.35
CA LYS A 90 18.16 -0.73 30.54
C LYS A 90 17.10 -1.63 31.21
N PRO A 91 17.50 -2.67 31.97
CA PRO A 91 16.58 -3.67 32.54
C PRO A 91 15.51 -3.15 33.53
N SER A 92 15.56 -1.90 33.98
CA SER A 92 14.60 -1.35 34.94
C SER A 92 13.21 -1.07 34.34
N ASP A 93 13.09 -1.00 33.01
CA ASP A 93 11.87 -0.56 32.31
C ASP A 93 11.12 -1.70 31.60
N GLY A 94 11.23 -2.95 32.10
CA GLY A 94 10.67 -4.14 31.44
C GLY A 94 9.16 -4.10 31.14
N GLY A 95 8.39 -3.24 31.83
CA GLY A 95 6.97 -3.03 31.57
C GLY A 95 6.68 -2.26 30.28
N SER A 96 7.50 -1.27 29.92
CA SER A 96 7.29 -0.46 28.71
C SER A 96 7.58 -1.25 27.43
N MET A 97 8.61 -2.10 27.46
CA MET A 97 8.97 -2.97 26.33
C MET A 97 7.88 -4.00 26.02
N LYS A 98 7.25 -4.57 27.05
CA LYS A 98 6.15 -5.52 26.87
C LYS A 98 4.94 -4.87 26.20
N ILE A 99 4.56 -3.67 26.64
CA ILE A 99 3.44 -2.91 26.07
C ILE A 99 3.69 -2.58 24.60
N VAL A 100 4.91 -2.12 24.24
CA VAL A 100 5.25 -1.80 22.85
C VAL A 100 5.24 -3.06 21.97
N SER A 101 5.75 -4.19 22.47
CA SER A 101 5.74 -5.47 21.75
C SER A 101 4.32 -5.99 21.50
N GLU A 102 3.45 -5.95 22.52
CA GLU A 102 2.04 -6.32 22.41
C GLU A 102 1.31 -5.43 21.39
N GLN A 103 1.50 -4.12 21.47
CA GLN A 103 0.90 -3.16 20.54
C GLN A 103 1.34 -3.40 19.09
N ILE A 104 2.61 -3.74 18.84
CA ILE A 104 3.10 -4.06 17.49
C ILE A 104 2.52 -5.37 17.00
N ASN A 105 2.51 -6.41 17.82
CA ASN A 105 1.96 -7.72 17.42
C ASN A 105 0.46 -7.64 17.09
N GLU A 106 -0.30 -6.85 17.84
CA GLU A 106 -1.75 -6.67 17.61
C GLU A 106 -2.05 -5.85 16.35
N SER A 107 -1.16 -4.94 15.96
CA SER A 107 -1.42 -3.98 14.87
C SER A 107 -0.66 -4.25 13.57
N ARG A 108 0.33 -5.16 13.59
CA ARG A 108 1.25 -5.46 12.47
C ARG A 108 0.52 -5.72 11.16
N ASP A 109 -0.44 -6.64 11.16
CA ASP A 109 -1.13 -7.05 9.92
C ASP A 109 -1.95 -5.90 9.33
N CYS A 110 -2.62 -5.13 10.20
CA CYS A 110 -3.35 -3.94 9.78
C CYS A 110 -2.40 -2.90 9.17
N VAL A 111 -1.34 -2.55 9.90
CA VAL A 111 -0.39 -1.50 9.48
C VAL A 111 0.28 -1.89 8.17
N LEU A 112 0.73 -3.14 8.06
CA LEU A 112 1.35 -3.65 6.85
C LEU A 112 0.39 -3.60 5.65
N SER A 113 -0.85 -4.06 5.83
CA SER A 113 -1.89 -4.04 4.79
C SER A 113 -2.15 -2.61 4.30
N GLN A 114 -2.27 -1.65 5.21
CA GLN A 114 -2.50 -0.24 4.88
C GLN A 114 -1.28 0.42 4.23
N ILE A 115 -0.06 0.17 4.73
CA ILE A 115 1.15 0.71 4.10
C ILE A 115 1.27 0.19 2.67
N ASN A 116 1.01 -1.10 2.45
CA ASN A 116 1.09 -1.68 1.11
C ASN A 116 0.02 -1.11 0.16
N SER A 117 -1.13 -0.65 0.66
CA SER A 117 -2.17 -0.03 -0.16
C SER A 117 -1.90 1.45 -0.46
N TYR A 118 -1.23 2.18 0.44
CA TYR A 118 -0.92 3.60 0.27
C TYR A 118 0.45 3.89 -0.35
N ARG A 119 1.38 2.94 -0.31
CA ARG A 119 2.73 3.15 -0.88
C ARG A 119 2.66 3.33 -2.38
N GLU A 120 3.58 4.13 -2.91
CA GLU A 120 3.77 4.21 -4.35
C GLU A 120 4.24 2.85 -4.90
N PRO A 121 3.63 2.35 -5.99
CA PRO A 121 4.04 1.11 -6.60
C PRO A 121 5.45 1.23 -7.17
N SER A 122 6.27 0.21 -6.93
CA SER A 122 7.58 0.08 -7.55
C SER A 122 7.46 -0.23 -9.05
N ARG A 123 8.54 -0.09 -9.82
CA ARG A 123 8.56 -0.52 -11.23
C ARG A 123 8.12 -1.98 -11.39
N SER A 124 8.56 -2.87 -10.50
CA SER A 124 8.17 -4.28 -10.53
C SER A 124 6.66 -4.49 -10.28
N ASP A 125 6.06 -3.66 -9.43
CA ASP A 125 4.61 -3.69 -9.17
C ASP A 125 3.81 -3.30 -10.40
N LEU A 126 4.28 -2.26 -11.10
CA LEU A 126 3.67 -1.78 -12.34
C LEU A 126 3.74 -2.84 -13.46
N VAL A 127 4.88 -3.54 -13.57
CA VAL A 127 5.03 -4.67 -14.51
C VAL A 127 4.09 -5.83 -14.13
N SER A 128 4.01 -6.17 -12.83
CA SER A 128 3.15 -7.26 -12.36
C SER A 128 1.67 -6.98 -12.62
N GLN A 129 1.22 -5.74 -12.40
CA GLN A 129 -0.15 -5.30 -12.75
C GLN A 129 -0.39 -5.41 -14.25
N CYS A 130 0.56 -4.96 -15.07
CA CYS A 130 0.49 -5.06 -16.52
C CYS A 130 0.42 -6.50 -17.03
N ILE A 131 1.25 -7.41 -16.49
CA ILE A 131 1.22 -8.83 -16.84
C ILE A 131 -0.08 -9.49 -16.39
N THR A 132 -0.62 -9.10 -15.23
CA THR A 132 -1.92 -9.59 -14.76
C THR A 132 -3.03 -9.17 -15.72
N ASP A 133 -3.02 -7.94 -16.22
CA ASP A 133 -3.98 -7.48 -17.22
C ASP A 133 -3.78 -8.18 -18.58
N LEU A 134 -2.53 -8.39 -19.02
CA LEU A 134 -2.25 -9.18 -20.23
C LEU A 134 -2.87 -10.58 -20.12
N LYS A 135 -2.57 -11.29 -19.02
CA LYS A 135 -3.11 -12.61 -18.72
C LYS A 135 -4.63 -12.64 -18.78
N LYS A 136 -5.28 -11.64 -18.18
CA LYS A 136 -6.74 -11.48 -18.22
C LYS A 136 -7.26 -11.29 -19.65
N ARG A 137 -6.63 -10.45 -20.45
CA ARG A 137 -7.04 -10.16 -21.84
C ARG A 137 -6.89 -11.35 -22.77
N VAL A 138 -5.84 -12.15 -22.58
CA VAL A 138 -5.58 -13.34 -23.41
C VAL A 138 -6.24 -14.61 -22.87
N GLY A 139 -6.93 -14.52 -21.73
CA GLY A 139 -7.63 -15.65 -21.11
C GLY A 139 -6.70 -16.70 -20.51
N ASP A 140 -5.54 -16.30 -19.97
CA ASP A 140 -4.60 -17.21 -19.30
C ASP A 140 -5.32 -18.02 -18.22
N THR A 141 -5.25 -19.35 -18.31
CA THR A 141 -5.99 -20.26 -17.42
C THR A 141 -5.24 -20.59 -16.14
N GLY A 142 -3.98 -20.19 -16.01
CA GLY A 142 -3.07 -20.52 -14.92
C GLY A 142 -2.61 -21.98 -14.91
N ASN A 143 -3.51 -22.91 -15.24
CA ASN A 143 -3.30 -24.36 -15.30
C ASN A 143 -3.79 -24.90 -16.65
N GLY A 144 -2.99 -24.69 -17.70
CA GLY A 144 -3.29 -25.15 -19.05
C GLY A 144 -3.06 -24.06 -20.08
N TYR A 145 -3.74 -24.17 -21.22
CA TYR A 145 -3.68 -23.19 -22.28
C TYR A 145 -4.98 -22.36 -22.34
N PRO A 146 -4.90 -21.08 -22.77
CA PRO A 146 -3.66 -20.36 -23.06
C PRO A 146 -2.88 -19.97 -21.80
N TYR A 147 -1.57 -19.71 -21.92
CA TYR A 147 -0.74 -19.19 -20.83
C TYR A 147 0.22 -18.09 -21.29
N VAL A 148 0.62 -17.22 -20.36
CA VAL A 148 1.71 -16.26 -20.47
C VAL A 148 2.78 -16.56 -19.42
N ARG A 149 4.04 -16.71 -19.86
CA ARG A 149 5.18 -17.00 -18.99
C ARG A 149 6.46 -16.28 -19.42
N ASP A 150 7.54 -16.52 -18.67
CA ASP A 150 8.92 -16.11 -18.98
C ASP A 150 9.02 -14.61 -19.36
N TRP A 151 8.27 -13.77 -18.64
CA TRP A 151 8.23 -12.35 -18.93
C TRP A 151 9.44 -11.62 -18.34
N THR A 152 9.90 -10.58 -19.04
CA THR A 152 11.02 -9.75 -18.61
C THR A 152 10.93 -8.34 -19.17
N VAL A 153 11.42 -7.36 -18.41
CA VAL A 153 11.52 -5.97 -18.87
C VAL A 153 12.69 -5.84 -19.84
N LEU A 154 12.41 -5.31 -21.02
CA LEU A 154 13.40 -5.10 -22.07
C LEU A 154 13.97 -3.69 -21.96
N GLU A 155 14.92 -3.51 -21.04
CA GLU A 155 15.48 -2.19 -20.72
C GLU A 155 16.17 -1.51 -21.92
N SER A 156 16.66 -2.29 -22.89
CA SER A 156 17.30 -1.80 -24.11
C SER A 156 16.35 -1.45 -25.26
N ASP A 157 15.04 -1.72 -25.15
CA ASP A 157 14.08 -1.33 -26.20
C ASP A 157 13.93 0.20 -26.20
N PRO A 158 14.03 0.89 -27.37
CA PRO A 158 14.00 2.35 -27.44
C PRO A 158 12.67 2.96 -26.97
N ARG A 159 11.59 2.16 -26.89
CA ARG A 159 10.29 2.60 -26.37
C ARG A 159 10.20 2.49 -24.85
N ASN A 160 11.16 1.81 -24.21
CA ASN A 160 11.24 1.71 -22.75
C ASN A 160 11.64 3.06 -22.16
N SER A 161 10.85 3.52 -21.19
CA SER A 161 11.02 4.83 -20.55
C SER A 161 10.43 4.81 -19.14
N LYS A 162 10.39 5.97 -18.48
CA LYS A 162 9.72 6.12 -17.17
C LYS A 162 8.21 5.85 -17.26
N ASN A 163 7.58 6.22 -18.38
CA ASN A 163 6.13 6.14 -18.55
C ASN A 163 5.69 4.92 -19.38
N ASN A 164 6.63 4.20 -19.99
CA ASN A 164 6.36 3.04 -20.83
C ASN A 164 7.35 1.93 -20.47
N LEU A 165 6.90 0.82 -19.90
CA LEU A 165 7.75 -0.35 -19.68
C LEU A 165 7.53 -1.33 -20.80
N VAL A 166 8.59 -1.66 -21.53
CA VAL A 166 8.50 -2.67 -22.58
C VAL A 166 8.76 -4.03 -21.96
N VAL A 167 7.82 -4.96 -22.11
CA VAL A 167 7.89 -6.29 -21.49
C VAL A 167 7.79 -7.35 -22.58
N GLY A 168 8.82 -8.18 -22.70
CA GLY A 168 8.79 -9.39 -23.50
C GLY A 168 8.16 -10.53 -22.71
N PHE A 169 7.49 -11.46 -23.39
CA PHE A 169 6.87 -12.64 -22.78
C PHE A 169 6.77 -13.80 -23.78
N ILE A 170 6.49 -14.99 -23.27
CA ILE A 170 6.13 -16.16 -24.08
C ILE A 170 4.64 -16.45 -23.90
N PHE A 171 3.93 -16.59 -25.02
CA PHE A 171 2.53 -16.97 -25.07
C PHE A 171 2.34 -18.30 -25.78
N SER A 172 1.39 -19.11 -25.32
CA SER A 172 0.97 -20.32 -26.04
C SER A 172 -0.52 -20.59 -25.86
N GLN A 173 -1.15 -21.12 -26.90
CA GLN A 173 -2.56 -21.54 -26.92
C GLN A 173 -2.73 -23.07 -27.08
N GLY A 174 -1.70 -23.86 -26.79
CA GLY A 174 -1.72 -25.32 -26.97
C GLY A 174 -1.00 -25.79 -28.22
N GLY A 175 -0.29 -24.88 -28.90
CA GLY A 175 0.62 -25.16 -30.00
C GLY A 175 2.01 -24.61 -29.73
N SER A 176 2.70 -24.16 -30.77
CA SER A 176 4.02 -23.54 -30.65
C SER A 176 4.00 -22.31 -29.75
N ASN A 177 5.08 -22.14 -28.99
CA ASN A 177 5.29 -20.94 -28.20
C ASN A 177 5.54 -19.73 -29.11
N ILE A 178 4.85 -18.64 -28.83
CA ILE A 178 4.90 -17.39 -29.58
C ILE A 178 5.56 -16.35 -28.66
N PRO A 179 6.78 -15.88 -28.98
CA PRO A 179 7.35 -14.73 -28.28
C PRO A 179 6.54 -13.48 -28.62
N GLY A 180 6.20 -12.72 -27.60
CA GLY A 180 5.43 -11.49 -27.70
C GLY A 180 6.10 -10.36 -26.96
N LYS A 181 5.64 -9.14 -27.24
CA LYS A 181 6.07 -7.92 -26.56
C LYS A 181 4.86 -7.01 -26.35
N ILE A 182 4.79 -6.40 -25.18
CA ILE A 182 3.79 -5.37 -24.87
C ILE A 182 4.48 -4.14 -24.28
N ILE A 183 3.76 -3.02 -24.29
CA ILE A 183 4.15 -1.80 -23.59
C ILE A 183 3.15 -1.56 -22.47
N CYS A 184 3.63 -1.56 -21.23
CA CYS A 184 2.90 -1.18 -20.04
C CYS A 184 2.94 0.35 -19.91
N LYS A 185 1.81 1.02 -20.10
CA LYS A 185 1.67 2.46 -19.93
C LYS A 185 1.54 2.80 -18.46
N ILE A 186 2.28 3.81 -18.04
CA ILE A 186 2.29 4.34 -16.68
C ILE A 186 1.88 5.81 -16.74
N LYS A 187 0.88 6.16 -15.92
CA LYS A 187 0.40 7.53 -15.76
C LYS A 187 0.34 7.85 -14.26
N ASN A 188 0.91 8.98 -13.87
CA ASN A 188 0.95 9.43 -12.47
C ASN A 188 1.46 8.34 -11.49
N ASN A 189 2.53 7.64 -11.89
CA ASN A 189 3.13 6.53 -11.15
C ASN A 189 2.16 5.36 -10.86
N LYS A 190 1.16 5.16 -11.71
CA LYS A 190 0.22 4.04 -11.67
C LYS A 190 0.16 3.35 -13.03
N TYR A 191 -0.12 2.06 -13.01
CA TYR A 191 -0.43 1.32 -14.23
C TYR A 191 -1.71 1.90 -14.85
N ASP A 192 -1.64 2.26 -16.13
CA ASP A 192 -2.73 2.90 -16.86
C ASP A 192 -3.40 1.90 -17.83
N ASP A 193 -2.60 1.28 -18.69
CA ASP A 193 -3.07 0.33 -19.71
C ASP A 193 -1.88 -0.48 -20.28
N LEU A 194 -2.16 -1.52 -21.06
CA LEU A 194 -1.17 -2.19 -21.92
C LEU A 194 -1.55 -2.05 -23.39
N ILE A 195 -0.53 -1.87 -24.23
CA ILE A 195 -0.69 -1.89 -25.69
C ILE A 195 0.23 -2.95 -26.31
N SER A 196 -0.22 -3.51 -27.43
CA SER A 196 0.63 -4.39 -28.24
C SER A 196 1.84 -3.61 -28.72
N SER A 197 3.01 -4.21 -28.56
CA SER A 197 4.24 -3.71 -29.15
C SER A 197 4.45 -4.40 -30.48
N GLU A 198 3.69 -3.97 -31.50
CA GLU A 198 4.01 -4.33 -32.89
C GLU A 198 5.45 -3.91 -33.26
#